data_AF-A0A1I0W5N4-F1
#
_entry.id   AF-A0A1I0W5N4-F1
#
_cell.length_a   1.000
_cell.length_b   1.000
_cell.length_c   1.000
_cell.angle_alpha   90.00
_cell.angle_beta   90.00
_cell.angle_gamma   90.00
#
_symmetry.space_group_name_H-M   'P 1'
#
loop_
_entity.id
_entity.type
_entity.pdbx_description
1 polymer ?
#
loop_
_entity_poly.entity_id
_entity_poly.type
_entity_poly.pdbx_seq_one_letter_code
_entity_poly.pdbx_strand_id
1 'polypeptide(L)'
;MRFGIFFNTLEGAKVSGTKDEKVQNIIDYYENVSTPNSTDPADERARLYDFYEELASRDYKALRVNKIIDKDLNVEKYFEEATRYLFEKKLGLQLVNMKGSKHADGKLKYNAGEAILWDNKSTENAYTFPEEHFSQFLGYIRSDEMRITTFLVIVHDYTKDAVAQAQKLKAFSEQDTDVALIKASDLKYVAEEWKSFSDQKNPAFDLQVFNLTGELNRNLLMSRMKWVLK
;
A
#
# COMPACT_ATOMS: atom_id res chain seq x y z
N MET A 1 -3.73 45.78 -11.85
CA MET A 1 -3.64 44.78 -10.76
C MET A 1 -2.56 43.75 -11.14
N ARG A 2 -1.48 43.64 -10.36
CA ARG A 2 -0.27 42.89 -10.74
C ARG A 2 -0.50 41.38 -10.63
N PHE A 3 -0.79 40.72 -11.77
CA PHE A 3 -0.85 39.26 -11.88
C PHE A 3 0.43 38.55 -11.41
N GLY A 4 1.59 39.22 -11.45
CA GLY A 4 2.89 38.62 -11.08
C GLY A 4 3.11 38.34 -9.60
N ILE A 5 2.32 38.90 -8.68
CA ILE A 5 2.54 38.72 -7.23
C ILE A 5 1.84 37.45 -6.71
N PHE A 6 0.76 37.00 -7.36
CA PHE A 6 -0.04 35.86 -6.91
C PHE A 6 0.63 34.49 -7.20
N PHE A 7 1.58 34.44 -8.13
CA PHE A 7 2.24 33.19 -8.52
C PHE A 7 3.33 32.74 -7.54
N ASN A 8 3.96 33.67 -6.82
CA ASN A 8 5.06 33.33 -5.90
C ASN A 8 4.59 32.68 -4.60
N THR A 9 3.27 32.60 -4.37
CA THR A 9 2.66 32.04 -3.15
C THR A 9 2.10 30.63 -3.34
N LEU A 10 2.05 30.10 -4.56
CA LEU A 10 1.59 28.75 -4.85
C LEU A 10 2.79 27.78 -4.83
N GLU A 11 3.18 27.31 -3.65
CA GLU A 11 4.20 26.27 -3.50
C GLU A 11 3.81 25.02 -4.31
N GLY A 12 4.63 24.66 -5.30
CA GLY A 12 4.42 23.50 -6.18
C GLY A 12 3.95 23.83 -7.60
N ALA A 13 3.44 25.03 -7.87
CA ALA A 13 3.05 25.44 -9.23
C ALA A 13 4.26 26.00 -10.00
N LYS A 14 4.53 25.51 -11.21
CA LYS A 14 5.57 26.09 -12.09
C LYS A 14 5.17 27.52 -12.49
N VAL A 15 5.97 28.50 -12.07
CA VAL A 15 5.73 29.94 -12.33
C VAL A 15 6.31 30.42 -13.67
N SER A 16 7.10 29.58 -14.34
CA SER A 16 7.67 29.84 -15.66
C SER A 16 6.75 29.38 -16.79
N GLY A 17 6.67 30.15 -17.88
CA GLY A 17 5.91 29.78 -19.08
C GLY A 17 5.12 30.95 -19.69
N THR A 18 4.47 30.68 -20.81
CA THR A 18 3.48 31.53 -21.46
C THR A 18 2.24 31.71 -20.56
N LYS A 19 1.36 32.64 -20.93
CA LYS A 19 0.12 32.89 -20.16
C LYS A 19 -0.75 31.63 -20.07
N ASP A 20 -0.83 30.86 -21.15
CA ASP A 20 -1.66 29.65 -21.22
C ASP A 20 -1.06 28.53 -20.37
N GLU A 21 0.27 28.35 -20.39
CA GLU A 21 0.96 27.40 -19.51
C GLU A 21 0.75 27.74 -18.02
N LYS A 22 0.75 29.03 -17.68
CA LYS A 22 0.48 29.47 -16.30
C LYS A 22 -0.96 29.18 -15.86
N VAL A 23 -1.93 29.34 -16.76
CA VAL A 23 -3.33 29.01 -16.47
C VAL A 23 -3.48 27.50 -16.26
N GLN A 24 -2.87 26.69 -17.13
CA GLN A 24 -2.90 25.23 -16.98
C GLN A 24 -2.23 24.79 -15.67
N ASN A 25 -1.08 25.38 -15.30
CA ASN A 25 -0.41 25.08 -14.03
C ASN A 25 -1.26 25.40 -12.79
N ILE A 26 -2.14 26.41 -12.87
CA ILE A 26 -3.08 26.75 -11.78
C ILE A 26 -4.22 25.74 -11.72
N ILE A 27 -4.82 25.41 -12.88
CA ILE A 27 -5.89 24.40 -12.96
C ILE A 27 -5.36 23.08 -12.39
N ASP A 28 -4.21 22.64 -12.88
CA ASP A 28 -3.50 21.47 -12.42
C ASP A 28 -3.22 21.50 -10.91
N TYR A 29 -2.84 22.65 -10.35
CA TYR A 29 -2.64 22.79 -8.91
C TYR A 29 -3.94 22.54 -8.14
N TYR A 30 -5.02 23.24 -8.47
CA TYR A 30 -6.30 23.11 -7.76
C TYR A 30 -7.00 21.78 -7.98
N GLU A 31 -6.80 21.12 -9.12
CA GLU A 31 -7.28 19.76 -9.36
C GLU A 31 -6.58 18.72 -8.46
N ASN A 32 -5.35 18.99 -8.05
CA ASN A 32 -4.52 18.05 -7.29
C ASN A 32 -4.41 18.41 -5.79
N VAL A 33 -4.76 19.63 -5.37
CA VAL A 33 -4.84 19.97 -3.95
C VAL A 33 -6.07 19.30 -3.35
N SER A 34 -5.83 18.30 -2.51
CA SER A 34 -6.84 17.72 -1.65
C SER A 34 -6.76 18.41 -0.28
N THR A 35 -7.90 18.72 0.32
CA THR A 35 -7.99 19.22 1.70
C THR A 35 -8.45 18.13 2.69
N PRO A 36 -7.89 16.91 2.72
CA PRO A 36 -8.25 15.98 3.77
C PRO A 36 -7.66 16.52 5.06
N ASN A 37 -8.54 16.88 5.99
CA ASN A 37 -8.14 16.92 7.39
C ASN A 37 -7.66 15.50 7.73
N SER A 38 -6.43 15.40 8.24
CA SER A 38 -5.82 14.10 8.54
C SER A 38 -6.78 13.22 9.31
N THR A 39 -6.93 11.97 8.89
CA THR A 39 -7.86 11.03 9.54
C THR A 39 -7.53 10.77 11.01
N ASP A 40 -6.26 10.96 11.41
CA ASP A 40 -5.81 10.98 12.80
C ASP A 40 -4.66 11.99 12.97
N PRO A 41 -4.92 13.22 13.45
CA PRO A 41 -3.88 14.23 13.61
C PRO A 41 -2.78 13.88 14.62
N ALA A 42 -2.94 12.82 15.43
CA ALA A 42 -1.96 12.39 16.42
C ALA A 42 -0.91 11.39 15.88
N ASP A 43 -1.13 10.81 14.68
CA ASP A 43 -0.22 9.87 14.04
C ASP A 43 0.15 10.39 12.65
N GLU A 44 1.41 10.79 12.45
CA GLU A 44 1.88 11.37 11.18
C GLU A 44 1.65 10.43 9.98
N ARG A 45 1.60 9.11 10.22
CA ARG A 45 1.34 8.10 9.19
C ARG A 45 -0.10 8.12 8.69
N ALA A 46 -1.04 8.67 9.47
CA ALA A 46 -2.43 8.82 9.02
C ALA A 46 -2.52 9.70 7.77
N ARG A 47 -1.72 10.76 7.71
CA ARG A 47 -1.66 11.60 6.52
C ARG A 47 -1.03 10.88 5.32
N LEU A 48 -0.07 9.99 5.54
CA LEU A 48 0.46 9.14 4.46
C LEU A 48 -0.62 8.17 3.95
N TYR A 49 -1.40 7.58 4.86
CA TYR A 49 -2.53 6.71 4.53
C TYR A 49 -3.64 7.42 3.75
N ASP A 50 -3.88 8.70 4.00
CA ASP A 50 -4.86 9.47 3.22
C ASP A 50 -4.47 9.52 1.72
N PHE A 51 -3.18 9.42 1.39
CA PHE A 51 -2.60 9.38 0.03
C PHE A 51 -2.05 7.98 -0.35
N TYR A 52 -2.62 6.92 0.23
CA TYR A 52 -2.10 5.56 0.09
C TYR A 52 -2.01 5.06 -1.36
N GLU A 53 -2.99 5.40 -2.18
CA GLU A 53 -3.05 4.94 -3.58
C GLU A 53 -2.06 5.72 -4.44
N GLU A 54 -1.90 7.01 -4.18
CA GLU A 54 -0.92 7.90 -4.82
C GLU A 54 0.51 7.49 -4.48
N LEU A 55 0.75 7.08 -3.23
CA LEU A 55 2.04 6.50 -2.80
C LEU A 55 2.31 5.18 -3.54
N ALA A 56 1.31 4.32 -3.71
CA ALA A 56 1.46 3.07 -4.45
C ALA A 56 1.75 3.29 -5.95
N SER A 57 1.08 4.26 -6.57
CA SER A 57 1.19 4.56 -8.01
C SER A 57 2.33 5.51 -8.37
N ARG A 58 3.04 6.04 -7.35
CA ARG A 58 4.05 7.10 -7.51
C ARG A 58 3.48 8.33 -8.21
N ASP A 59 2.28 8.77 -7.84
CA ASP A 59 1.72 10.04 -8.32
C ASP A 59 2.47 11.23 -7.69
N TYR A 60 3.66 11.51 -8.21
CA TYR A 60 4.51 12.58 -7.69
C TYR A 60 3.86 13.96 -7.78
N LYS A 61 2.91 14.16 -8.72
CA LYS A 61 2.22 15.43 -8.87
C LYS A 61 1.31 15.65 -7.67
N ALA A 62 0.40 14.71 -7.41
CA ALA A 62 -0.50 14.77 -6.26
C ALA A 62 0.28 14.81 -4.94
N LEU A 63 1.30 13.95 -4.79
CA LEU A 63 2.07 13.85 -3.54
C LEU A 63 2.84 15.14 -3.22
N ARG A 64 3.45 15.81 -4.20
CA ARG A 64 4.19 17.07 -3.98
C ARG A 64 3.25 18.24 -3.71
N VAL A 65 2.16 18.35 -4.48
CA VAL A 65 1.16 19.42 -4.31
C VAL A 65 0.54 19.38 -2.91
N ASN A 66 0.33 18.18 -2.37
CA ASN A 66 -0.22 17.97 -1.02
C ASN A 66 0.85 17.92 0.10
N LYS A 67 2.11 18.17 -0.24
CA LYS A 67 3.27 18.15 0.67
C LYS A 67 3.40 16.82 1.44
N ILE A 68 3.09 15.72 0.76
CA ILE A 68 3.29 14.37 1.28
C ILE A 68 4.74 13.96 1.11
N ILE A 69 5.35 14.34 -0.03
CA ILE A 69 6.76 14.11 -0.30
C ILE A 69 7.47 15.41 -0.65
N ASP A 70 8.71 15.53 -0.19
CA ASP A 70 9.67 16.53 -0.66
C ASP A 70 10.64 15.97 -1.71
N LYS A 71 10.84 14.64 -1.70
CA LYS A 71 11.77 13.92 -2.57
C LYS A 71 11.16 12.61 -3.03
N ASP A 72 11.33 12.27 -4.30
CA ASP A 72 10.76 11.06 -4.91
C ASP A 72 11.25 9.77 -4.24
N LEU A 73 12.50 9.78 -3.77
CA LEU A 73 13.09 8.63 -3.05
C LEU A 73 12.33 8.26 -1.77
N ASN A 74 11.52 9.18 -1.22
CA ASN A 74 10.77 8.91 0.00
C ASN A 74 9.47 8.12 -0.25
N VAL A 75 9.02 8.00 -1.50
CA VAL A 75 7.69 7.41 -1.81
C VAL A 75 7.60 5.96 -1.36
N GLU A 76 8.62 5.13 -1.61
CA GLU A 76 8.65 3.73 -1.18
C GLU A 76 8.53 3.62 0.34
N LYS A 77 9.40 4.32 1.07
CA LYS A 77 9.37 4.37 2.53
C LYS A 77 8.01 4.86 3.08
N TYR A 78 7.42 5.87 2.47
CA TYR A 78 6.13 6.40 2.94
C TYR A 78 4.97 5.46 2.61
N PHE A 79 5.05 4.70 1.51
CA PHE A 79 4.09 3.65 1.21
C PHE A 79 4.15 2.54 2.26
N GLU A 80 5.35 2.11 2.64
CA GLU A 80 5.56 1.14 3.74
C GLU A 80 4.96 1.64 5.06
N GLU A 81 5.26 2.88 5.47
CA GLU A 81 4.73 3.47 6.70
C GLU A 81 3.20 3.60 6.69
N ALA A 82 2.62 3.95 5.54
CA ALA A 82 1.17 4.00 5.38
C ALA A 82 0.53 2.61 5.47
N THR A 83 1.17 1.56 4.94
CA THR A 83 0.72 0.17 5.08
C THR A 83 0.81 -0.31 6.53
N ARG A 84 1.87 0.06 7.25
CA ARG A 84 1.99 -0.23 8.69
C ARG A 84 0.83 0.40 9.47
N TYR A 85 0.52 1.66 9.20
CA TYR A 85 -0.62 2.34 9.80
C TYR A 85 -1.96 1.66 9.45
N LEU A 86 -2.14 1.23 8.19
CA LEU A 86 -3.31 0.47 7.75
C LEU A 86 -3.50 -0.79 8.60
N PHE A 87 -2.47 -1.64 8.72
CA PHE A 87 -2.57 -2.86 9.51
C PHE A 87 -2.77 -2.58 11.01
N GLU A 88 -2.02 -1.66 11.59
CA GLU A 88 -2.07 -1.37 13.04
C GLU A 88 -3.34 -0.65 13.46
N LYS A 89 -3.71 0.43 12.76
CA LYS A 89 -4.73 1.38 13.21
C LYS A 89 -6.10 1.12 12.60
N LYS A 90 -6.15 0.73 11.32
CA LYS A 90 -7.42 0.45 10.65
C LYS A 90 -7.89 -0.97 10.92
N LEU A 91 -6.98 -1.95 10.80
CA LEU A 91 -7.29 -3.36 11.03
C LEU A 91 -7.04 -3.85 12.46
N GLY A 92 -6.37 -3.05 13.31
CA GLY A 92 -6.16 -3.39 14.72
C GLY A 92 -5.19 -4.55 14.94
N LEU A 93 -4.29 -4.79 13.98
CA LEU A 93 -3.35 -5.91 14.00
C LEU A 93 -2.03 -5.52 14.66
N GLN A 94 -1.38 -6.50 15.30
CA GLN A 94 -0.07 -6.29 15.90
C GLN A 94 1.05 -6.64 14.91
N LEU A 95 1.91 -5.67 14.62
CA LEU A 95 3.11 -5.91 13.82
C LEU A 95 4.21 -6.59 14.64
N VAL A 96 5.00 -7.40 13.97
CA VAL A 96 6.21 -8.02 14.52
C VAL A 96 7.42 -7.21 14.05
N ASN A 97 8.23 -6.74 15.02
CA ASN A 97 9.48 -6.07 14.69
C ASN A 97 10.49 -7.07 14.11
N MET A 98 11.01 -6.75 12.93
CA MET A 98 12.08 -7.49 12.27
C MET A 98 13.42 -6.78 12.48
N LYS A 99 14.49 -7.56 12.65
CA LYS A 99 15.83 -7.02 12.91
C LYS A 99 16.62 -6.88 11.60
N GLY A 100 17.46 -5.86 11.52
CA GLY A 100 18.33 -5.62 10.37
C GLY A 100 17.60 -4.93 9.22
N SER A 101 18.10 -5.11 8.00
CA SER A 101 17.54 -4.49 6.78
C SER A 101 17.31 -5.50 5.65
N LYS A 102 17.47 -6.79 5.94
CA LYS A 102 17.29 -7.90 4.98
C LYS A 102 16.02 -8.66 5.33
N HIS A 103 14.89 -7.97 5.29
CA HIS A 103 13.58 -8.52 5.59
C HIS A 103 12.54 -7.88 4.68
N ALA A 104 11.34 -8.45 4.64
CA ALA A 104 10.18 -7.85 3.98
C ALA A 104 9.78 -6.53 4.66
N ASP A 105 8.94 -5.72 4.05
CA ASP A 105 8.57 -4.41 4.61
C ASP A 105 7.76 -4.53 5.90
N GLY A 106 7.08 -5.65 6.10
CA GLY A 106 6.56 -5.99 7.41
C GLY A 106 6.12 -7.42 7.64
N LYS A 107 5.74 -7.67 8.89
CA LYS A 107 5.34 -8.99 9.39
C LYS A 107 4.19 -8.89 10.38
N LEU A 108 3.21 -9.77 10.22
CA LEU A 108 2.08 -9.96 11.12
C LEU A 108 2.19 -11.34 11.77
N LYS A 109 1.88 -11.40 13.06
CA LYS A 109 1.73 -12.69 13.74
C LYS A 109 0.39 -13.31 13.36
N TYR A 110 0.42 -14.49 12.75
CA TYR A 110 -0.79 -15.24 12.41
C TYR A 110 -1.23 -16.12 13.59
N ASN A 111 -0.29 -16.88 14.16
CA ASN A 111 -0.46 -17.58 15.44
C ASN A 111 0.90 -17.81 16.13
N ALA A 112 1.02 -18.77 17.06
CA ALA A 112 2.25 -18.97 17.84
C ALA A 112 3.47 -19.36 16.98
N GLY A 113 3.28 -20.04 15.86
CA GLY A 113 4.37 -20.52 14.98
C GLY A 113 4.30 -20.03 13.55
N GLU A 114 3.28 -19.23 13.21
CA GLU A 114 3.01 -18.80 11.85
C GLU A 114 2.91 -17.28 11.74
N ALA A 115 3.34 -16.76 10.59
CA ALA A 115 3.33 -15.35 10.27
C ALA A 115 2.84 -15.08 8.85
N ILE A 116 2.43 -13.83 8.63
CA ILE A 116 2.24 -13.27 7.29
C ILE A 116 3.35 -12.25 7.08
N LEU A 117 3.98 -12.28 5.91
CA LEU A 117 4.90 -11.24 5.46
C LEU A 117 4.21 -10.39 4.40
N TRP A 118 4.62 -9.13 4.27
CA TRP A 118 4.24 -8.32 3.13
C TRP A 118 5.39 -7.47 2.62
N ASP A 119 5.30 -7.11 1.35
CA ASP A 119 6.22 -6.22 0.67
C ASP A 119 5.44 -5.25 -0.23
N ASN A 120 5.81 -3.99 -0.14
CA ASN A 120 5.22 -2.84 -0.81
C ASN A 120 6.01 -2.52 -2.07
N LYS A 121 5.38 -2.63 -3.24
CA LYS A 121 6.01 -2.25 -4.51
C LYS A 121 5.27 -1.07 -5.12
N SER A 122 5.78 0.13 -4.85
CA SER A 122 5.32 1.33 -5.55
C SER A 122 5.86 1.34 -6.97
N THR A 123 5.01 1.60 -7.96
CA THR A 123 5.40 1.65 -9.38
C THR A 123 4.50 2.63 -10.13
N GLU A 124 4.99 3.24 -11.22
CA GLU A 124 4.13 4.07 -12.09
C GLU A 124 3.30 3.20 -13.07
N ASN A 125 3.85 2.05 -13.46
CA ASN A 125 3.22 1.08 -14.35
C ASN A 125 2.81 -0.17 -13.59
N ALA A 126 1.94 -0.99 -14.18
CA ALA A 126 1.53 -2.26 -13.60
C ALA A 126 2.76 -3.13 -13.25
N TYR A 127 2.79 -3.63 -12.03
CA TYR A 127 3.86 -4.47 -11.50
C TYR A 127 3.95 -5.80 -12.25
N THR A 128 5.16 -6.17 -12.66
CA THR A 128 5.43 -7.38 -13.46
C THR A 128 6.00 -8.55 -12.67
N PHE A 129 6.35 -8.34 -11.41
CA PHE A 129 7.02 -9.32 -10.55
C PHE A 129 8.34 -9.86 -11.14
N PRO A 130 9.38 -9.01 -11.21
CA PRO A 130 10.67 -9.41 -11.79
C PRO A 130 11.37 -10.50 -10.96
N GLU A 131 12.27 -11.25 -11.61
CA GLU A 131 13.01 -12.37 -10.98
C GLU A 131 13.89 -11.94 -9.79
N GLU A 132 14.30 -10.67 -9.74
CA GLU A 132 15.01 -10.12 -8.58
C GLU A 132 14.13 -10.11 -7.32
N HIS A 133 12.86 -9.69 -7.46
CA HIS A 133 11.89 -9.72 -6.37
C HIS A 133 11.48 -11.15 -6.04
N PHE A 134 11.35 -12.02 -7.05
CA PHE A 134 11.12 -13.45 -6.82
C PHE A 134 12.19 -14.04 -5.91
N SER A 135 13.46 -13.81 -6.24
CA SER A 135 14.61 -14.32 -5.48
C SER A 135 14.67 -13.72 -4.07
N GLN A 136 14.38 -12.42 -3.96
CA GLN A 136 14.30 -11.70 -2.69
C GLN A 136 13.21 -12.27 -1.77
N PHE A 137 11.97 -12.38 -2.26
CA PHE A 137 10.84 -12.86 -1.47
C PHE A 137 10.98 -14.33 -1.09
N LEU A 138 11.51 -15.17 -2.00
CA LEU A 138 11.85 -16.55 -1.68
C LEU A 138 12.85 -16.63 -0.54
N GLY A 139 13.86 -15.76 -0.55
CA GLY A 139 14.83 -15.62 0.53
C GLY A 139 14.17 -15.25 1.86
N TYR A 140 13.25 -14.29 1.85
CA TYR A 140 12.50 -13.88 3.05
C TYR A 140 11.67 -15.04 3.61
N ILE A 141 10.90 -15.73 2.77
CA ILE A 141 10.06 -16.85 3.19
C ILE A 141 10.88 -17.97 3.82
N ARG A 142 12.01 -18.35 3.21
CA ARG A 142 12.84 -19.47 3.66
C ARG A 142 13.70 -19.16 4.88
N SER A 143 14.00 -17.89 5.14
CA SER A 143 14.88 -17.48 6.24
C SER A 143 14.15 -17.06 7.51
N ASP A 144 12.83 -16.92 7.47
CA ASP A 144 12.05 -16.57 8.65
C ASP A 144 12.00 -17.74 9.66
N GLU A 145 12.06 -17.41 10.95
CA GLU A 145 11.99 -18.39 12.04
C GLU A 145 10.58 -18.98 12.21
N MET A 146 9.54 -18.23 11.83
CA MET A 146 8.15 -18.68 11.79
C MET A 146 7.81 -19.20 10.40
N ARG A 147 6.91 -20.18 10.31
CA ARG A 147 6.36 -20.58 9.02
C ARG A 147 5.58 -19.41 8.43
N ILE A 148 5.83 -19.08 7.17
CA ILE A 148 5.05 -18.04 6.47
C ILE A 148 3.79 -18.67 5.88
N THR A 149 2.61 -18.30 6.39
CA THR A 149 1.32 -18.78 5.86
C THR A 149 0.98 -18.05 4.57
N THR A 150 1.23 -16.75 4.52
CA THR A 150 0.95 -15.92 3.34
C THR A 150 2.04 -14.86 3.18
N PHE A 151 2.47 -14.63 1.94
CA PHE A 151 3.30 -13.51 1.52
C PHE A 151 2.46 -12.57 0.64
N LEU A 152 2.26 -11.34 1.09
CA LEU A 152 1.46 -10.34 0.40
C LEU A 152 2.35 -9.37 -0.39
N VAL A 153 2.07 -9.22 -1.67
CA VAL A 153 2.70 -8.21 -2.53
C VAL A 153 1.67 -7.13 -2.80
N ILE A 154 1.91 -5.94 -2.23
CA ILE A 154 0.98 -4.80 -2.27
C ILE A 154 1.48 -3.80 -3.30
N VAL A 155 0.67 -3.55 -4.33
CA VAL A 155 1.02 -2.74 -5.52
C VAL A 155 -0.13 -1.82 -5.89
N HIS A 156 0.08 -0.82 -6.76
CA HIS A 156 -1.07 -0.07 -7.31
C HIS A 156 -1.85 -0.89 -8.35
N ASP A 157 -1.13 -1.59 -9.22
CA ASP A 157 -1.67 -2.46 -10.28
C ASP A 157 -0.65 -3.55 -10.63
N TYR A 158 -1.09 -4.61 -11.32
CA TYR A 158 -0.25 -5.76 -11.67
C TYR A 158 -0.64 -6.40 -13.01
N THR A 159 0.32 -7.07 -13.65
CA THR A 159 0.10 -7.81 -14.89
C THR A 159 -0.32 -9.26 -14.62
N LYS A 160 -0.82 -9.96 -15.65
CA LYS A 160 -1.06 -11.40 -15.58
C LYS A 160 0.22 -12.21 -15.34
N ASP A 161 1.34 -11.74 -15.86
CA ASP A 161 2.65 -12.37 -15.64
C ASP A 161 3.05 -12.31 -14.17
N ALA A 162 2.72 -11.20 -13.47
CA ALA A 162 2.93 -11.12 -12.03
C ALA A 162 2.11 -12.19 -11.28
N VAL A 163 0.86 -12.45 -11.69
CA VAL A 163 0.03 -13.51 -11.10
C VAL A 163 0.65 -14.89 -11.32
N ALA A 164 1.19 -15.16 -12.51
CA ALA A 164 1.90 -16.40 -12.79
C ALA A 164 3.19 -16.53 -11.94
N GLN A 165 3.91 -15.44 -11.73
CA GLN A 165 5.09 -15.41 -10.84
C GLN A 165 4.74 -15.65 -9.38
N ALA A 166 3.60 -15.16 -8.89
CA ALA A 166 3.12 -15.47 -7.55
C ALA A 166 2.84 -16.97 -7.37
N GLN A 167 2.20 -17.61 -8.35
CA GLN A 167 1.98 -19.06 -8.36
C GLN A 167 3.29 -19.85 -8.42
N LYS A 168 4.25 -19.40 -9.23
CA LYS A 168 5.60 -19.96 -9.26
C LYS A 168 6.25 -19.82 -7.88
N LEU A 169 6.16 -18.66 -7.23
CA LEU A 169 6.79 -18.45 -5.92
C LEU A 169 6.19 -19.39 -4.85
N LYS A 170 4.87 -19.60 -4.83
CA LYS A 170 4.25 -20.64 -3.97
C LYS A 170 4.93 -21.99 -4.19
N ALA A 171 5.01 -22.45 -5.44
CA ALA A 171 5.57 -23.76 -5.77
C ALA A 171 7.04 -23.92 -5.34
N PHE A 172 7.83 -22.85 -5.44
CA PHE A 172 9.25 -22.87 -5.08
C PHE A 172 9.52 -22.55 -3.62
N SER A 173 8.57 -21.99 -2.88
CA SER A 173 8.76 -21.65 -1.47
C SER A 173 9.03 -22.88 -0.59
N GLU A 174 8.56 -24.07 -1.00
CA GLU A 174 8.68 -25.38 -0.31
C GLU A 174 8.07 -25.42 1.11
N GLN A 175 7.63 -24.27 1.60
CA GLN A 175 6.70 -24.11 2.70
C GLN A 175 5.33 -23.95 2.05
N ASP A 176 4.27 -24.47 2.65
CA ASP A 176 2.90 -24.25 2.13
C ASP A 176 2.48 -22.79 2.40
N THR A 177 3.19 -21.87 1.74
CA THR A 177 3.06 -20.42 1.81
C THR A 177 2.23 -19.98 0.62
N ASP A 178 1.11 -19.33 0.88
CA ASP A 178 0.36 -18.66 -0.18
C ASP A 178 1.05 -17.34 -0.58
N VAL A 179 0.98 -16.98 -1.87
CA VAL A 179 1.57 -15.73 -2.37
C VAL A 179 0.50 -14.93 -3.09
N ALA A 180 0.09 -13.81 -2.50
CA ALA A 180 -1.02 -13.02 -2.98
C ALA A 180 -0.58 -11.65 -3.50
N LEU A 181 -1.11 -11.25 -4.65
CA LEU A 181 -1.04 -9.89 -5.18
C LEU A 181 -2.32 -9.14 -4.83
N ILE A 182 -2.19 -7.95 -4.25
CA ILE A 182 -3.31 -7.11 -3.87
C ILE A 182 -3.07 -5.67 -4.31
N LYS A 183 -4.10 -5.03 -4.87
CA LYS A 183 -4.06 -3.61 -5.17
C LYS A 183 -4.15 -2.79 -3.87
N ALA A 184 -3.39 -1.71 -3.78
CA ALA A 184 -3.42 -0.79 -2.65
C ALA A 184 -4.84 -0.27 -2.40
N SER A 185 -5.58 0.05 -3.46
CA SER A 185 -6.98 0.47 -3.40
C SER A 185 -7.92 -0.60 -2.83
N ASP A 186 -7.67 -1.87 -3.14
CA ASP A 186 -8.44 -3.01 -2.63
C ASP A 186 -8.11 -3.32 -1.16
N LEU A 187 -6.84 -3.23 -0.77
CA LEU A 187 -6.44 -3.36 0.62
C LEU A 187 -6.97 -2.21 1.49
N LYS A 188 -6.93 -0.98 0.96
CA LYS A 188 -7.50 0.21 1.61
C LYS A 188 -9.00 0.04 1.85
N TYR A 189 -9.73 -0.42 0.84
CA TYR A 189 -11.15 -0.73 0.98
C TYR A 189 -11.45 -1.75 2.08
N VAL A 190 -10.69 -2.86 2.14
CA VAL A 190 -10.83 -3.85 3.22
C VAL A 190 -10.64 -3.18 4.59
N ALA A 191 -9.64 -2.32 4.71
CA ALA A 191 -9.34 -1.61 5.95
C ALA A 191 -10.43 -0.61 6.38
N GLU A 192 -11.08 0.05 5.42
CA GLU A 192 -12.14 1.03 5.68
C GLU A 192 -13.50 0.36 5.94
N GLU A 193 -13.79 -0.77 5.28
CA GLU A 193 -15.09 -1.43 5.35
C GLU A 193 -15.14 -2.60 6.34
N TRP A 194 -14.02 -3.10 6.86
CA TRP A 194 -14.04 -4.27 7.74
C TRP A 194 -15.03 -4.14 8.90
N LYS A 195 -15.04 -2.97 9.57
CA LYS A 195 -15.92 -2.73 10.71
C LYS A 195 -17.38 -2.63 10.32
N SER A 196 -17.70 -2.14 9.12
CA SER A 196 -19.08 -2.05 8.61
C SER A 196 -19.61 -3.41 8.13
N PHE A 197 -18.70 -4.33 7.76
CA PHE A 197 -19.05 -5.67 7.30
C PHE A 197 -19.51 -6.63 8.39
N SER A 198 -19.19 -6.37 9.66
CA SER A 198 -19.51 -7.25 10.77
C SER A 198 -20.63 -6.70 11.65
N ASP A 199 -21.57 -7.57 12.03
CA ASP A 199 -22.58 -7.25 13.03
C ASP A 199 -22.03 -7.31 14.47
N GLN A 200 -20.77 -7.70 14.65
CA GLN A 200 -20.12 -7.73 15.96
C GLN A 200 -19.84 -6.31 16.46
N LYS A 201 -19.99 -6.09 17.78
CA LYS A 201 -19.74 -4.78 18.39
C LYS A 201 -18.31 -4.27 18.19
N ASN A 202 -17.32 -5.19 18.17
CA ASN A 202 -15.90 -4.91 17.99
C ASN A 202 -15.25 -6.06 17.18
N PRO A 203 -15.42 -6.09 15.85
CA PRO A 203 -14.91 -7.18 15.04
C PRO A 203 -13.39 -7.13 14.95
N ALA A 204 -12.71 -8.18 15.42
CA ALA A 204 -11.28 -8.35 15.20
C ALA A 204 -11.04 -8.80 13.76
N PHE A 205 -10.10 -8.18 13.05
CA PHE A 205 -9.80 -8.56 11.67
C PHE A 205 -9.23 -9.99 11.59
N ASP A 206 -9.82 -10.82 10.73
CA ASP A 206 -9.35 -12.18 10.49
C ASP A 206 -8.38 -12.23 9.30
N LEU A 207 -7.13 -12.61 9.58
CA LEU A 207 -6.07 -12.72 8.58
C LEU A 207 -6.34 -13.79 7.50
N GLN A 208 -7.27 -14.73 7.73
CA GLN A 208 -7.74 -15.67 6.71
C GLN A 208 -8.30 -14.96 5.48
N VAL A 209 -8.75 -13.71 5.60
CA VAL A 209 -9.19 -12.90 4.45
C VAL A 209 -8.11 -12.81 3.37
N PHE A 210 -6.83 -12.84 3.75
CA PHE A 210 -5.71 -12.72 2.82
C PHE A 210 -5.12 -14.05 2.33
N ASN A 211 -5.57 -15.18 2.87
CA ASN A 211 -4.95 -16.48 2.64
C ASN A 211 -5.29 -17.09 1.25
N LEU A 212 -4.60 -16.64 0.21
CA LEU A 212 -4.81 -17.05 -1.18
C LEU A 212 -3.51 -16.93 -1.98
N THR A 213 -3.31 -17.83 -2.94
CA THR A 213 -2.30 -17.62 -3.99
C THR A 213 -2.89 -17.05 -5.27
N GLY A 214 -2.22 -16.05 -5.83
CA GLY A 214 -2.64 -15.35 -7.05
C GLY A 214 -3.20 -13.97 -6.73
N GLU A 215 -4.30 -13.59 -7.39
CA GLU A 215 -4.88 -12.25 -7.22
C GLU A 215 -5.91 -12.18 -6.08
N LEU A 216 -5.80 -11.16 -5.23
CA LEU A 216 -6.81 -10.74 -4.27
C LEU A 216 -7.50 -9.48 -4.77
N ASN A 217 -8.38 -9.62 -5.77
CA ASN A 217 -9.20 -8.51 -6.25
C ASN A 217 -10.39 -8.23 -5.32
N ARG A 218 -11.02 -7.05 -5.50
CA ARG A 218 -12.19 -6.58 -4.74
C ARG A 218 -13.26 -7.65 -4.48
N ASN A 219 -13.69 -8.36 -5.53
CA ASN A 219 -14.79 -9.33 -5.44
C ASN A 219 -14.41 -10.54 -4.57
N LEU A 220 -13.18 -11.02 -4.71
CA LEU A 220 -12.65 -12.09 -3.88
C LEU A 220 -12.52 -11.64 -2.43
N LEU A 221 -11.96 -10.46 -2.18
CA LEU A 221 -11.83 -9.91 -0.82
C LEU A 221 -13.19 -9.77 -0.13
N MET A 222 -14.20 -9.20 -0.82
CA MET A 222 -15.56 -9.12 -0.28
C MET A 222 -16.16 -10.48 0.05
N SER A 223 -15.92 -11.49 -0.80
CA SER A 223 -16.39 -12.86 -0.56
C SER A 223 -15.72 -13.47 0.66
N ARG A 224 -14.39 -13.27 0.79
CA ARG A 224 -13.59 -13.78 1.90
C ARG A 224 -13.93 -13.11 3.23
N MET A 225 -14.11 -11.79 3.24
CA MET A 225 -14.61 -11.06 4.43
C MET A 225 -15.96 -11.63 4.90
N LYS A 226 -16.86 -11.98 3.99
CA LYS A 226 -18.14 -12.63 4.34
C LYS A 226 -17.99 -14.06 4.87
N TRP A 227 -16.94 -14.79 4.50
CA TRP A 227 -16.72 -16.16 4.96
C TRP A 227 -16.29 -16.20 6.42
N VAL A 228 -15.40 -15.29 6.81
CA VAL A 228 -14.79 -15.25 8.16
C VAL A 228 -15.70 -14.63 9.23
N LEU A 229 -16.76 -13.92 8.82
CA LEU A 229 -17.70 -13.26 9.72
C LEU A 229 -18.92 -14.13 10.10
N LYS A 230 -18.98 -15.38 9.62
CA LYS A 230 -19.99 -16.37 10.02
C LYS A 230 -19.60 -17.05 11.33
#